data_AF-A0A7J6MX97-F1
#
_entry.id   AF-A0A7J6MX97-F1
#
_cell.length_a   1.000
_cell.length_b   1.000
_cell.length_c   1.000
_cell.angle_alpha   90.00
_cell.angle_beta   90.00
_cell.angle_gamma   90.00
#
_symmetry.space_group_name_H-M   'P 1'
#
loop_
_entity.id
_entity.type
_entity.pdbx_description
1 polymer ?
#
loop_
_entity_poly.entity_id
_entity_poly.type
_entity_poly.pdbx_seq_one_letter_code
_entity_poly.pdbx_strand_id
1 'polypeptide(L)'
;MHFLINALVIALVAADNACNDADKKTIKGPLFPGYLWQCTYDAFLAPKTVIRKCLKKGCRLTDECAQCFGDFGKCGLNCTMQCLEKPSDPRCKKCMEEHNCNAPLLKCTGLIQIMPAPTAKSKQCK
;
A
#
# COMPACT_ATOMS: atom_id res chain seq x y z
N MET A 1 -10.91 -35.69 -33.74
CA MET A 1 -10.66 -36.12 -32.34
C MET A 1 -10.76 -34.90 -31.45
N HIS A 2 -11.88 -34.77 -30.73
CA HIS A 2 -12.03 -33.84 -29.62
C HIS A 2 -11.06 -34.25 -28.51
N PHE A 3 -10.15 -33.35 -28.12
CA PHE A 3 -9.48 -33.43 -26.81
C PHE A 3 -9.95 -32.26 -25.95
N LEU A 4 -10.84 -32.64 -25.03
CA LEU A 4 -11.38 -31.83 -23.96
C LEU A 4 -10.33 -31.70 -22.83
N ILE A 5 -10.28 -30.51 -22.24
CA ILE A 5 -9.89 -30.18 -20.86
C ILE A 5 -8.37 -30.18 -20.54
N ASN A 6 -7.81 -28.97 -20.42
CA ASN A 6 -7.19 -28.58 -19.16
C ASN A 6 -7.27 -27.06 -18.98
N ALA A 7 -8.19 -26.64 -18.14
CA ALA A 7 -8.34 -25.28 -17.64
C ALA A 7 -7.13 -24.95 -16.75
N LEU A 8 -6.05 -24.48 -17.36
CA LEU A 8 -4.87 -23.98 -16.67
C LEU A 8 -4.32 -22.72 -17.34
N VAL A 9 -5.21 -21.93 -17.94
CA VAL A 9 -5.05 -20.48 -17.97
C VAL A 9 -5.45 -19.98 -16.58
N ILE A 10 -4.63 -20.32 -15.56
CA ILE A 10 -4.69 -19.58 -14.31
C ILE A 10 -4.25 -18.19 -14.71
N ALA A 11 -5.23 -17.29 -14.72
CA ALA A 11 -5.06 -15.90 -15.04
C ALA A 11 -3.76 -15.39 -14.44
N LEU A 12 -2.87 -14.90 -15.29
CA LEU A 12 -1.98 -13.81 -14.91
C LEU A 12 -2.93 -12.68 -14.50
N VAL A 13 -3.38 -12.68 -13.25
CA VAL A 13 -3.86 -11.47 -12.62
C VAL A 13 -2.60 -10.62 -12.50
N ALA A 14 -2.28 -9.90 -13.59
CA ALA A 14 -1.69 -8.60 -13.40
C ALA A 14 -2.56 -7.94 -12.35
N ALA A 15 -2.01 -7.72 -11.16
CA ALA A 15 -2.70 -7.12 -10.01
C ALA A 15 -3.02 -5.64 -10.31
N ASP A 16 -3.62 -5.39 -11.46
CA ASP A 16 -4.12 -4.10 -11.84
C ASP A 16 -5.44 -3.96 -11.09
N ASN A 17 -5.51 -2.99 -10.19
CA ASN A 17 -6.73 -2.64 -9.46
C ASN A 17 -7.20 -3.66 -8.40
N ALA A 18 -6.29 -4.11 -7.53
CA ALA A 18 -6.56 -4.98 -6.39
C ALA A 18 -7.42 -4.37 -5.27
N CYS A 19 -7.64 -3.05 -5.27
CA CYS A 19 -8.52 -2.38 -4.31
C CYS A 19 -9.92 -2.20 -4.88
N ASN A 20 -10.93 -2.69 -4.16
CA ASN A 20 -12.34 -2.45 -4.53
C ASN A 20 -12.81 -1.04 -4.10
N ASP A 21 -14.07 -0.71 -4.36
CA ASP A 21 -14.61 0.62 -4.04
C ASP A 21 -14.64 0.92 -2.54
N ALA A 22 -14.88 -0.08 -1.68
CA ALA A 22 -14.87 0.09 -0.23
C ALA A 22 -13.44 0.36 0.29
N ASP A 23 -12.45 -0.30 -0.29
CA ASP A 23 -11.03 -0.05 -0.03
C ASP A 23 -10.68 1.39 -0.43
N LYS A 24 -11.00 1.79 -1.67
CA LYS A 24 -10.74 3.14 -2.19
C LYS A 24 -11.43 4.22 -1.37
N LYS A 25 -12.66 3.99 -0.92
CA LYS A 25 -13.37 4.90 -0.01
C LYS A 25 -12.63 5.03 1.32
N THR A 26 -12.11 3.93 1.87
CA THR A 26 -11.33 3.95 3.11
C THR A 26 -10.00 4.69 2.93
N ILE A 27 -9.28 4.45 1.83
CA ILE A 27 -7.99 5.07 1.52
C ILE A 27 -8.11 6.59 1.34
N LYS A 28 -9.21 7.06 0.75
CA LYS A 28 -9.50 8.50 0.60
C LYS A 28 -9.88 9.19 1.92
N GLY A 29 -10.09 8.44 3.00
CA GLY A 29 -10.42 8.98 4.30
C GLY A 29 -9.24 9.73 4.95
N PRO A 30 -9.49 10.79 5.74
CA PRO A 30 -8.45 11.65 6.29
C PRO A 30 -7.53 10.95 7.30
N LEU A 31 -8.00 9.88 7.94
CA LEU A 31 -7.24 9.11 8.92
C LEU A 31 -6.30 8.08 8.29
N PHE A 32 -6.53 7.72 7.01
CA PHE A 32 -5.79 6.64 6.38
C PHE A 32 -4.28 6.91 6.27
N PRO A 33 -3.81 8.09 5.80
CA PRO A 33 -2.38 8.35 5.69
C PRO A 33 -1.66 8.29 7.05
N GLY A 34 -2.28 8.83 8.10
CA GLY A 34 -1.71 8.81 9.45
C GLY A 34 -1.69 7.40 10.04
N TYR A 35 -2.71 6.59 9.75
CA TYR A 35 -2.75 5.19 10.17
C TYR A 35 -1.74 4.33 9.40
N LEU A 36 -1.56 4.56 8.10
CA LEU A 36 -0.52 3.92 7.30
C LEU A 36 0.88 4.23 7.83
N TRP A 37 1.12 5.48 8.27
CA TRP A 37 2.38 5.84 8.95
C TRP A 37 2.54 5.07 10.25
N GLN A 38 1.52 4.99 11.11
CA GLN A 38 1.57 4.17 12.31
C GLN A 38 1.92 2.71 11.97
N CYS A 39 1.23 2.10 11.00
CA CYS A 39 1.51 0.74 10.56
C CYS A 39 2.95 0.55 10.06
N THR A 40 3.51 1.55 9.36
CA THR A 40 4.87 1.52 8.81
C THR A 40 5.92 1.65 9.91
N TYR A 41 5.65 2.50 10.91
CA TYR A 41 6.52 2.68 12.06
C TYR A 41 6.70 1.38 12.85
N ASP A 42 5.64 0.57 12.96
CA ASP A 42 5.64 -0.71 13.66
C ASP A 42 6.27 -1.85 12.83
N ALA A 43 6.64 -1.59 11.57
CA ALA A 43 6.94 -2.61 10.57
C ALA A 43 8.43 -2.96 10.38
N PHE A 44 9.32 -2.37 11.20
CA PHE A 44 10.79 -2.34 11.06
C PHE A 44 11.45 -3.54 10.34
N LEU A 45 11.19 -4.77 10.77
CA LEU A 45 11.86 -5.98 10.22
C LEU A 45 11.06 -6.69 9.12
N ALA A 46 9.78 -6.38 8.93
CA ALA A 46 8.90 -7.12 8.04
C ALA A 46 7.78 -6.22 7.46
N PRO A 47 8.11 -5.14 6.73
CA PRO A 47 7.15 -4.13 6.30
C PRO A 47 6.00 -4.71 5.48
N LYS A 48 6.32 -5.59 4.53
CA LYS A 48 5.31 -6.22 3.67
C LYS A 48 4.22 -6.94 4.47
N THR A 49 4.61 -7.73 5.46
CA THR A 49 3.68 -8.56 6.24
C THR A 49 2.99 -7.77 7.34
N VAL A 50 3.71 -6.89 8.04
CA VAL A 50 3.19 -6.13 9.17
C VAL A 50 2.22 -5.04 8.69
N ILE A 51 2.58 -4.27 7.67
CA ILE A 51 1.71 -3.22 7.12
C ILE A 51 0.41 -3.84 6.58
N ARG A 52 0.50 -4.93 5.81
CA ARG A 52 -0.68 -5.65 5.33
C ARG A 52 -1.61 -6.06 6.47
N LYS A 53 -1.07 -6.74 7.50
CA LYS A 53 -1.85 -7.18 8.66
C LYS A 53 -2.47 -5.99 9.42
N CYS A 54 -1.72 -4.91 9.59
CA CYS A 54 -2.16 -3.69 10.27
C CYS A 54 -3.35 -3.04 9.54
N LEU A 55 -3.24 -2.82 8.23
CA LEU A 55 -4.31 -2.21 7.44
C LEU A 55 -5.55 -3.09 7.33
N LYS A 56 -5.39 -4.42 7.22
CA LYS A 56 -6.54 -5.34 7.28
C LYS A 56 -7.30 -5.23 8.59
N LYS A 57 -6.59 -5.18 9.73
CA LYS A 57 -7.22 -5.10 11.05
C LYS A 57 -7.85 -3.72 11.30
N GLY A 58 -7.09 -2.65 11.08
CA GLY A 58 -7.54 -1.28 11.42
C GLY A 58 -8.47 -0.66 10.41
N CYS A 59 -8.17 -0.81 9.11
CA CYS A 59 -8.93 -0.18 8.03
C CYS A 59 -9.99 -1.11 7.41
N ARG A 60 -9.90 -2.43 7.67
CA ARG A 60 -10.72 -3.45 6.99
C ARG A 60 -10.52 -3.46 5.48
N LEU A 61 -9.30 -3.21 5.03
CA LEU A 61 -8.96 -3.41 3.62
C LEU A 61 -9.03 -4.89 3.25
N THR A 62 -9.35 -5.18 2.00
CA THR A 62 -9.15 -6.51 1.42
C THR A 62 -7.68 -6.94 1.51
N ASP A 63 -7.41 -8.25 1.50
CA ASP A 63 -6.03 -8.76 1.64
C ASP A 63 -5.14 -8.30 0.49
N GLU A 64 -5.66 -8.33 -0.73
CA GLU A 64 -4.97 -7.94 -1.96
C GLU A 64 -4.68 -6.44 -1.98
N CYS A 65 -5.65 -5.60 -1.60
CA CYS A 65 -5.43 -4.15 -1.48
C CYS A 65 -4.41 -3.82 -0.37
N ALA A 66 -4.51 -4.46 0.79
CA ALA A 66 -3.55 -4.27 1.88
C ALA A 66 -2.14 -4.75 1.49
N GLN A 67 -2.04 -5.74 0.61
CA GLN A 67 -0.78 -6.23 0.07
C GLN A 67 -0.07 -5.15 -0.76
N CYS A 68 -0.80 -4.36 -1.56
CA CYS A 68 -0.24 -3.22 -2.30
C CYS A 68 0.52 -2.25 -1.39
N PHE A 69 -0.05 -1.90 -0.23
CA PHE A 69 0.60 -1.00 0.74
C PHE A 69 1.75 -1.67 1.48
N GLY A 70 1.70 -2.99 1.69
CA GLY A 70 2.83 -3.76 2.19
C GLY A 70 4.01 -3.73 1.22
N ASP A 71 3.77 -3.89 -0.07
CA ASP A 71 4.80 -3.80 -1.11
C ASP A 71 5.32 -2.36 -1.26
N PHE A 72 4.45 -1.36 -1.15
CA PHE A 72 4.85 0.05 -1.09
C PHE A 72 5.75 0.36 0.12
N GLY A 73 5.39 -0.10 1.31
CA GLY A 73 6.22 0.06 2.51
C GLY A 73 7.55 -0.69 2.42
N LYS A 74 7.58 -1.85 1.76
CA LYS A 74 8.83 -2.55 1.44
C LYS A 74 9.72 -1.73 0.50
N CYS A 75 9.15 -1.11 -0.53
CA CYS A 75 9.88 -0.21 -1.42
C CYS A 75 10.46 0.99 -0.65
N GLY A 76 9.64 1.58 0.22
CA GLY A 76 10.02 2.71 1.06
C GLY A 76 11.11 2.44 2.09
N LEU A 77 11.52 1.18 2.30
CA LEU A 77 12.66 0.87 3.18
C LEU A 77 13.94 1.60 2.77
N ASN A 78 14.16 1.78 1.45
CA ASN A 78 15.29 2.53 0.91
C ASN A 78 15.27 4.02 1.32
N CYS A 79 14.10 4.52 1.72
CA CYS A 79 13.85 5.91 2.08
C CYS A 79 13.59 6.10 3.58
N THR A 80 13.84 5.07 4.40
CA THR A 80 13.46 5.06 5.83
C THR A 80 14.03 6.26 6.58
N MET A 81 15.30 6.61 6.33
CA MET A 81 15.98 7.75 6.98
C MET A 81 15.30 9.09 6.68
N GLN A 82 14.70 9.24 5.50
CA GLN A 82 14.03 10.46 5.06
C GLN A 82 12.54 10.47 5.44
N CYS A 83 11.92 9.29 5.55
CA CYS A 83 10.46 9.14 5.64
C CYS A 83 9.92 8.76 7.01
N LEU A 84 10.67 8.03 7.85
CA LEU A 84 10.09 7.37 9.03
C LEU A 84 9.58 8.36 10.10
N GLU A 85 10.34 9.41 10.38
CA GLU A 85 9.99 10.41 11.40
C GLU A 85 9.13 11.54 10.86
N LYS A 86 9.26 11.88 9.58
CA LYS A 86 8.51 12.96 8.94
C LYS A 86 8.21 12.62 7.48
N PRO A 87 7.15 11.83 7.21
CA PRO A 87 6.77 11.46 5.85
C PRO A 87 6.43 12.67 4.95
N SER A 88 6.09 13.82 5.56
CA SER A 88 5.84 15.08 4.87
C SER A 88 7.11 15.86 4.50
N ASP A 89 8.30 15.41 4.90
CA ASP A 89 9.56 16.01 4.49
C ASP A 89 9.72 15.87 2.95
N PRO A 90 10.02 16.95 2.21
CA PRO A 90 10.22 16.88 0.77
C PRO A 90 11.29 15.86 0.34
N ARG A 91 12.28 15.58 1.19
CA ARG A 91 13.30 14.56 0.94
C ARG A 91 12.72 13.14 0.91
N CYS A 92 11.69 12.87 1.71
CA CYS A 92 10.97 11.60 1.65
C CYS A 92 10.30 11.43 0.29
N LYS A 93 9.52 12.44 -0.13
CA LYS A 93 8.84 12.42 -1.43
C LYS A 93 9.83 12.18 -2.57
N LYS A 94 10.93 12.94 -2.59
CA LYS A 94 11.98 12.81 -3.60
C LYS A 94 12.57 11.38 -3.64
N CYS A 95 12.91 10.81 -2.49
CA CYS A 95 13.45 9.46 -2.43
C CYS A 95 12.46 8.41 -2.95
N MET A 96 11.18 8.51 -2.56
CA MET A 96 10.14 7.58 -3.02
C MET A 96 9.91 7.67 -4.54
N GLU A 97 10.06 8.87 -5.11
CA GLU A 97 10.03 9.10 -6.57
C GLU A 97 11.26 8.52 -7.27
N GLU A 98 12.46 8.76 -6.75
CA GLU A 98 13.73 8.22 -7.27
C GLU A 98 13.74 6.69 -7.29
N HIS A 99 13.15 6.05 -6.27
CA HIS A 99 12.99 4.59 -6.20
C HIS A 99 11.74 4.05 -6.91
N ASN A 100 10.98 4.90 -7.59
CA ASN A 100 9.76 4.54 -8.32
C ASN A 100 8.75 3.74 -7.47
N CYS A 101 8.58 4.09 -6.19
CA CYS A 101 7.67 3.38 -5.30
C CYS A 101 6.19 3.70 -5.59
N ASN A 102 5.91 4.88 -6.16
CA ASN A 102 4.55 5.36 -6.38
C ASN A 102 3.84 4.64 -7.54
N ALA A 103 4.51 4.43 -8.68
CA ALA A 103 3.87 3.84 -9.85
C ALA A 103 3.36 2.40 -9.61
N PRO A 104 4.12 1.50 -8.95
CA PRO A 104 3.63 0.18 -8.57
C PRO A 104 2.43 0.25 -7.62
N LEU A 105 2.42 1.19 -6.67
CA LEU A 105 1.29 1.38 -5.77
C LEU A 105 0.03 1.78 -6.54
N LEU A 106 0.13 2.77 -7.44
CA LEU A 106 -1.02 3.24 -8.23
C LEU A 106 -1.57 2.13 -9.13
N LYS A 107 -0.69 1.40 -9.81
CA LYS A 107 -1.06 0.24 -10.61
C LYS A 107 -1.76 -0.84 -9.78
N CYS A 108 -1.17 -1.19 -8.63
CA CYS A 108 -1.70 -2.21 -7.74
C CYS A 108 -3.07 -1.83 -7.17
N THR A 109 -3.21 -0.61 -6.69
CA THR A 109 -4.44 -0.15 -6.02
C THR A 109 -5.53 0.33 -6.99
N GLY A 110 -5.18 0.62 -8.25
CA GLY A 110 -6.07 1.30 -9.19
C GLY A 110 -6.47 2.70 -8.73
N LEU A 111 -5.64 3.35 -7.91
CA LEU A 111 -5.77 4.77 -7.55
C LEU A 111 -5.15 5.63 -8.66
N ILE A 112 -5.74 6.80 -8.89
CA ILE A 112 -5.28 7.76 -9.90
C ILE A 112 -4.17 8.70 -9.39
N GLN A 113 -4.02 8.80 -8.07
CA GLN A 113 -3.02 9.65 -7.41
C GLN A 113 -2.63 9.05 -6.06
N ILE A 114 -1.43 9.39 -5.60
CA ILE A 114 -0.97 9.00 -4.26
C ILE A 114 -1.75 9.76 -3.18
N MET A 115 -1.78 9.19 -1.98
CA MET A 115 -2.37 9.85 -0.83
C MET A 115 -1.50 11.03 -0.37
N PRO A 116 -2.08 12.07 0.25
CA PRO A 116 -1.29 13.12 0.85
C PRO A 116 -0.38 12.56 1.95
N ALA A 117 0.80 13.15 2.11
CA ALA A 117 1.68 12.78 3.21
C ALA A 117 1.03 13.12 4.56
N PRO A 118 1.05 12.20 5.54
CA PRO A 118 0.50 12.49 6.85
C PRO A 118 1.35 13.52 7.61
N THR A 119 0.69 14.38 8.37
CA THR A 119 1.34 15.34 9.29
C THR A 119 1.40 14.81 10.72
N ALA A 120 0.59 13.80 11.06
CA ALA A 120 0.60 13.10 12.33
C ALA A 120 0.21 11.62 12.14
N LYS A 121 0.64 10.76 13.07
CA LYS A 121 0.18 9.36 13.14
C LYS A 121 -1.27 9.30 13.60
N SER A 122 -2.03 8.33 13.11
CA SER A 122 -3.40 8.05 13.55
C SER A 122 -3.43 6.69 14.26
N LYS A 123 -4.10 6.61 15.41
CA LYS A 123 -4.24 5.36 16.17
C LYS A 123 -5.34 4.43 15.63
N GLN A 124 -6.23 4.98 14.80
CA GLN A 124 -7.33 4.28 14.16
C GLN A 124 -7.47 4.73 12.71
N CYS A 125 -8.09 3.90 11.90
CA CYS A 125 -8.30 4.15 10.48
C CYS A 125 -9.75 4.55 10.14
N LYS A 126 -10.66 4.35 11.10
CA LYS A 126 -12.09 4.65 11.03
C LYS A 126 -12.53 5.20 12.38
#